data_AF-A0A2G1X849-F1
#
_entry.id   AF-A0A2G1X849-F1
#
_cell.length_a   1.000
_cell.length_b   1.000
_cell.length_c   1.000
_cell.angle_alpha   90.00
_cell.angle_beta   90.00
_cell.angle_gamma   90.00
#
_symmetry.space_group_name_H-M   'P 1'
#
loop_
_entity.id
_entity.type
_entity.pdbx_description
1 polymer ?
#
loop_
_entity_poly.entity_id
_entity_poly.type
_entity_poly.pdbx_seq_one_letter_code
_entity_poly.pdbx_strand_id
1 'polypeptide(L)'
;FGRSTSVNTSGVIVSDPDREIWTTAVSKGNLAFWGYRAVDVGGAGWRETVWVQRVGWVAANGGPTYRVDAVRNETRRTLFVSDPARAEPRIDGRNVTVAATQGGFELRVDGPDGNASAPLPAANESVTLRGVELVRESDVLFAERGETRVRIAQRERYEGRQ
;
A
#
# COMPACT_ATOMS: atom_id res chain seq x y z
N PHE A 1 -13.97 -7.36 -19.86
CA PHE A 1 -12.55 -7.35 -19.46
C PHE A 1 -11.84 -6.22 -20.18
N GLY A 2 -10.96 -5.50 -19.48
CA GLY A 2 -10.04 -4.52 -20.09
C GLY A 2 -10.36 -3.07 -19.77
N ARG A 3 -9.81 -2.55 -18.66
CA ARG A 3 -9.50 -1.11 -18.53
C ARG A 3 -8.19 -0.99 -17.77
N SER A 4 -7.11 -0.65 -18.45
CA SER A 4 -5.79 -0.51 -17.83
C SER A 4 -5.56 0.94 -17.45
N THR A 5 -5.67 1.24 -16.15
CA THR A 5 -5.04 2.43 -15.59
C THR A 5 -3.55 2.12 -15.43
N SER A 6 -2.74 2.51 -16.40
CA SER A 6 -1.30 2.35 -16.31
C SER A 6 -0.73 3.50 -15.47
N VAL A 7 -0.17 3.16 -14.31
CA VAL A 7 0.66 4.09 -13.57
C VAL A 7 2.08 3.92 -14.08
N ASN A 8 2.63 4.99 -14.67
CA ASN A 8 4.05 5.07 -14.95
C ASN A 8 4.69 6.10 -14.02
N THR A 9 6.01 6.11 -13.93
CA THR A 9 6.84 6.81 -12.92
C THR A 9 6.50 8.30 -12.64
N SER A 10 5.69 8.95 -13.47
CA SER A 10 5.34 10.38 -13.43
C SER A 10 3.92 10.69 -12.90
N GLY A 11 2.98 9.74 -12.83
CA GLY A 11 1.61 9.99 -12.36
C GLY A 11 0.57 8.90 -12.67
N VAL A 12 -0.65 9.11 -12.19
CA VAL A 12 -1.83 8.24 -12.42
C VAL A 12 -2.69 8.84 -13.53
N ILE A 13 -2.92 8.07 -14.61
CA ILE A 13 -3.87 8.41 -15.67
C ILE A 13 -5.08 7.47 -15.52
N VAL A 14 -6.27 8.05 -15.41
CA VAL A 14 -7.54 7.30 -15.37
C VAL A 14 -8.10 7.25 -16.80
N SER A 15 -8.41 6.06 -17.29
CA SER A 15 -8.95 5.84 -18.64
C SER A 15 -10.19 4.94 -18.63
N ASP A 16 -11.15 5.28 -19.49
CA ASP A 16 -12.37 4.49 -19.72
C ASP A 16 -12.54 4.23 -21.23
N PRO A 17 -12.13 3.05 -21.74
CA PRO A 17 -12.17 2.73 -23.17
C PRO A 17 -13.58 2.53 -23.72
N ASP A 18 -14.63 2.37 -22.90
CA ASP A 18 -15.98 2.17 -23.42
C ASP A 18 -16.68 3.51 -23.75
N ARG A 19 -16.08 4.65 -23.37
CA ARG A 19 -16.73 5.98 -23.47
C ARG A 19 -15.82 7.10 -23.98
N GLU A 20 -14.70 6.78 -24.63
CA GLU A 20 -13.78 7.72 -25.32
C GLU A 20 -13.42 8.99 -24.51
N ILE A 21 -13.02 8.85 -23.23
CA ILE A 21 -12.69 10.00 -22.36
C ILE A 21 -11.27 9.89 -21.77
N TRP A 22 -10.61 11.05 -21.71
CA TRP A 22 -9.22 11.30 -21.35
C TRP A 22 -9.16 12.54 -20.44
N THR A 23 -8.62 12.47 -19.20
CA THR A 23 -8.04 13.65 -18.48
C THR A 23 -7.51 13.41 -17.04
N THR A 24 -6.54 14.28 -16.67
CA THR A 24 -5.76 14.54 -15.43
C THR A 24 -4.81 13.47 -14.89
N ALA A 25 -3.51 13.77 -14.97
CA ALA A 25 -2.45 13.02 -14.31
C ALA A 25 -2.31 13.47 -12.84
N VAL A 26 -2.58 12.59 -11.87
CA VAL A 26 -2.22 12.84 -10.46
C VAL A 26 -0.76 12.46 -10.25
N SER A 27 0.11 13.41 -9.90
CA SER A 27 1.54 13.13 -9.75
C SER A 27 1.85 12.31 -8.48
N LYS A 28 2.93 11.50 -8.54
CA LYS A 28 3.42 10.71 -7.41
C LYS A 28 3.72 11.57 -6.18
N GLY A 29 4.35 12.73 -6.38
CA GLY A 29 4.67 13.67 -5.30
C GLY A 29 3.43 14.22 -4.62
N ASN A 30 2.37 14.51 -5.39
CA ASN A 30 1.11 14.97 -4.81
C ASN A 30 0.46 13.89 -3.93
N LEU A 31 0.45 12.63 -4.38
CA LEU A 31 -0.06 11.51 -3.58
C LEU A 31 0.82 11.19 -2.37
N ALA A 32 2.14 11.32 -2.48
CA ALA A 32 3.05 11.12 -1.35
C ALA A 32 2.87 12.21 -0.28
N PHE A 33 2.45 13.42 -0.67
CA PHE A 33 2.20 14.52 0.27
C PHE A 33 0.78 14.50 0.84
N TRP A 34 -0.24 14.39 -0.01
CA TRP A 34 -1.65 14.56 0.38
C TRP A 34 -2.39 13.25 0.64
N GLY A 35 -1.87 12.11 0.19
CA GLY A 35 -2.50 10.80 0.35
C GLY A 35 -3.73 10.55 -0.55
N TYR A 36 -4.38 11.60 -1.07
CA TYR A 36 -5.50 11.44 -2.01
C TYR A 36 -5.73 12.66 -2.91
N ARG A 37 -6.39 12.43 -4.04
CA ARG A 37 -6.93 13.47 -4.92
C ARG A 37 -8.25 13.06 -5.58
N ALA A 38 -9.16 14.03 -5.71
CA ALA A 38 -10.32 13.90 -6.58
C ALA A 38 -9.91 14.18 -8.03
N VAL A 39 -10.39 13.35 -8.94
CA VAL A 39 -10.28 13.54 -10.39
C VAL A 39 -11.69 13.51 -10.95
N ASP A 40 -12.12 14.62 -11.53
CA ASP A 40 -13.39 14.67 -12.25
C ASP A 40 -13.19 14.11 -13.66
N VAL A 41 -13.97 13.09 -13.98
CA VAL A 41 -14.03 12.44 -15.29
C VAL A 41 -15.41 12.67 -15.88
N GLY A 42 -15.49 12.92 -17.19
CA GLY A 42 -16.78 13.18 -17.81
C GLY A 42 -16.68 13.39 -19.31
N GLY A 43 -17.85 13.40 -19.94
CA GLY A 43 -18.03 13.67 -21.37
C GLY A 43 -19.32 14.44 -21.60
N ALA A 44 -19.79 14.52 -22.85
CA ALA A 44 -21.05 15.19 -23.16
C ALA A 44 -22.21 14.54 -22.37
N GLY A 45 -22.85 15.33 -21.50
CA GLY A 45 -24.03 14.92 -20.72
C GLY A 45 -23.76 14.20 -19.39
N TRP A 46 -22.51 13.98 -18.97
CA TRP A 46 -22.23 13.34 -17.68
C TRP A 46 -20.90 13.78 -17.05
N ARG A 47 -20.86 13.73 -15.71
CA ARG A 47 -19.67 14.00 -14.89
C ARG A 47 -19.67 13.07 -13.68
N GLU A 48 -18.50 12.56 -13.32
CA GLU A 48 -18.29 11.74 -12.13
C GLU A 48 -16.96 12.09 -11.46
N THR A 49 -16.90 11.93 -10.15
CA THR A 49 -15.66 12.13 -9.38
C THR A 49 -15.08 10.78 -8.99
N VAL A 50 -13.82 10.55 -9.36
CA VAL A 50 -13.02 9.39 -8.95
C VAL A 50 -11.98 9.83 -7.94
N TRP A 51 -11.92 9.16 -6.79
CA TRP A 51 -10.90 9.42 -5.78
C TRP A 51 -9.69 8.53 -6.01
N VAL A 52 -8.55 9.14 -6.28
CA VAL A 52 -7.25 8.45 -6.31
C VAL A 52 -6.63 8.52 -4.93
N GLN A 53 -6.43 7.38 -4.28
CA GLN A 53 -5.95 7.28 -2.90
C GLN A 53 -4.64 6.49 -2.85
N ARG A 54 -3.65 7.02 -2.13
CA ARG A 54 -2.44 6.30 -1.74
C ARG A 54 -2.57 5.82 -0.30
N VAL A 55 -2.18 4.58 -0.09
CA VAL A 55 -1.95 4.02 1.25
C VAL A 55 -0.62 3.29 1.19
N GLY A 56 0.22 3.47 2.21
CA GLY A 56 1.53 2.83 2.27
C GLY A 56 1.99 2.54 3.69
N TRP A 57 3.08 1.81 3.75
CA TRP A 57 3.86 1.50 4.95
C TRP A 57 5.33 1.80 4.67
N VAL A 58 6.01 2.42 5.63
CA VAL A 58 7.45 2.66 5.61
C VAL A 58 8.12 1.61 6.47
N ALA A 59 8.91 0.73 5.85
CA ALA A 59 9.73 -0.23 6.57
C ALA A 59 10.87 0.48 7.30
N ALA A 60 11.19 0.03 8.51
CA ALA A 60 12.29 0.56 9.31
C ALA A 60 13.59 0.47 8.52
N ASN A 61 14.13 1.63 8.16
CA ASN A 61 15.29 1.82 7.29
C ASN A 61 15.21 1.10 5.91
N GLY A 62 14.00 0.75 5.47
CA GLY A 62 13.76 0.00 4.24
C GLY A 62 13.02 0.77 3.14
N GLY A 63 12.60 2.00 3.46
CA GLY A 63 11.79 2.83 2.57
C GLY A 63 10.31 2.41 2.50
N PRO A 64 9.51 3.05 1.63
CA PRO A 64 8.08 2.83 1.56
C PRO A 64 7.67 1.71 0.58
N THR A 65 6.63 0.96 0.95
CA THR A 65 5.80 0.19 0.02
C THR A 65 4.38 0.73 0.05
N TYR A 66 3.73 0.89 -1.10
CA TYR A 66 2.43 1.55 -1.19
C TYR A 66 1.59 1.02 -2.35
N ARG A 67 0.28 1.20 -2.21
CA ARG A 67 -0.71 0.97 -3.26
C ARG A 67 -1.43 2.27 -3.60
N VAL A 68 -1.87 2.37 -4.84
CA VAL A 68 -2.74 3.46 -5.31
C VAL A 68 -4.05 2.86 -5.79
N ASP A 69 -5.15 3.39 -5.27
CA ASP A 69 -6.51 2.94 -5.54
C ASP A 69 -7.33 4.04 -6.21
N ALA A 70 -8.14 3.67 -7.21
CA ALA A 70 -9.31 4.45 -7.61
C ALA A 70 -10.50 4.01 -6.76
N VAL A 71 -11.25 4.98 -6.23
CA VAL A 71 -12.48 4.75 -5.47
C VAL A 71 -13.60 5.58 -6.09
N ARG A 72 -14.70 4.92 -6.46
CA ARG A 72 -15.92 5.53 -7.01
C ARG A 72 -17.13 4.76 -6.50
N ASN A 73 -18.11 5.45 -5.92
CA ASN A 73 -19.38 4.87 -5.46
C ASN A 73 -19.17 3.51 -4.78
N GLU A 74 -18.33 3.50 -3.75
CA GLU A 74 -17.94 2.32 -2.94
C GLU A 74 -17.12 1.23 -3.66
N THR A 75 -17.01 1.30 -4.99
CA THR A 75 -16.14 0.42 -5.76
C THR A 75 -14.70 0.89 -5.65
N ARG A 76 -13.83 0.01 -5.16
CA ARG A 76 -12.38 0.22 -5.11
C ARG A 76 -11.68 -0.62 -6.15
N ARG A 77 -10.72 -0.01 -6.84
CA ARG A 77 -9.83 -0.70 -7.77
C ARG A 77 -8.38 -0.27 -7.57
N THR A 78 -7.49 -1.22 -7.36
CA THR A 78 -6.06 -0.94 -7.30
C THR A 78 -5.50 -0.68 -8.69
N LEU A 79 -4.82 0.45 -8.83
CA LEU A 79 -4.21 0.92 -10.08
C LEU A 79 -2.72 0.61 -10.12
N PHE A 80 -2.08 0.57 -8.95
CA PHE A 80 -0.65 0.38 -8.80
C PHE A 80 -0.30 -0.20 -7.44
N VAL A 81 0.73 -1.04 -7.43
CA VAL A 81 1.44 -1.48 -6.23
C VAL A 81 2.92 -1.22 -6.47
N SER A 82 3.59 -0.63 -5.48
CA SER A 82 5.03 -0.42 -5.55
C SER A 82 5.79 -1.71 -5.24
N ASP A 83 7.12 -1.64 -5.36
CA ASP A 83 7.98 -2.70 -4.88
C ASP A 83 7.78 -2.97 -3.37
N PRO A 84 8.03 -4.21 -2.91
CA PRO A 84 8.11 -4.54 -1.49
C PRO A 84 9.22 -3.76 -0.77
N ALA A 85 8.98 -3.43 0.50
CA ALA A 85 9.95 -2.77 1.36
C ALA A 85 10.41 -3.74 2.46
N ARG A 86 11.70 -4.09 2.43
CA ARG A 86 12.33 -4.95 3.45
C ARG A 86 12.81 -4.08 4.61
N ALA A 87 12.40 -4.42 5.83
CA ALA A 87 12.95 -3.80 7.02
C ALA A 87 14.42 -4.22 7.19
N GLU A 88 15.28 -3.26 7.51
CA GLU A 88 16.69 -3.53 7.80
C GLU A 88 16.89 -4.38 9.07
N PRO A 89 16.16 -4.13 10.18
CA PRO A 89 16.29 -4.92 11.39
C PRO A 89 15.99 -6.40 11.16
N ARG A 90 16.73 -7.25 11.86
CA ARG A 90 16.52 -8.71 11.88
C ARG A 90 16.12 -9.16 13.26
N ILE A 91 15.31 -10.21 13.33
CA ILE A 91 14.91 -10.84 14.58
C ILE A 91 15.17 -12.35 14.49
N ASP A 92 16.02 -12.87 15.37
CA ASP A 92 16.52 -14.25 15.30
C ASP A 92 16.97 -14.68 13.89
N GLY A 93 17.78 -13.86 13.22
CA GLY A 93 18.25 -14.14 11.86
C GLY A 93 17.19 -14.13 10.76
N ARG A 94 15.95 -13.70 11.06
CA ARG A 94 14.87 -13.53 10.08
C ARG A 94 14.71 -12.06 9.69
N ASN A 95 14.37 -11.82 8.44
CA ASN A 95 14.00 -10.51 7.92
C ASN A 95 12.50 -10.44 7.67
N VAL A 96 11.92 -9.26 7.88
CA VAL A 96 10.52 -8.98 7.60
C VAL A 96 10.41 -8.00 6.45
N THR A 97 9.60 -8.33 5.45
CA THR A 97 9.30 -7.49 4.29
C THR A 97 7.81 -7.18 4.26
N VAL A 98 7.45 -5.92 4.06
CA VAL A 98 6.07 -5.50 3.79
C VAL A 98 5.92 -5.38 2.28
N ALA A 99 4.88 -5.96 1.69
CA ALA A 99 4.61 -5.86 0.27
C ALA A 99 3.18 -5.35 0.02
N ALA A 100 3.05 -4.29 -0.77
CA ALA A 100 1.76 -3.87 -1.29
C ALA A 100 1.19 -4.93 -2.25
N THR A 101 -0.10 -5.22 -2.14
CA THR A 101 -0.81 -6.17 -3.01
C THR A 101 -2.08 -5.53 -3.57
N GLN A 102 -2.68 -6.19 -4.57
CA GLN A 102 -3.97 -5.78 -5.13
C GLN A 102 -5.07 -5.72 -4.05
N GLY A 103 -5.01 -6.60 -3.04
CA GLY A 103 -6.01 -6.69 -1.96
C GLY A 103 -5.68 -5.90 -0.70
N GLY A 104 -4.40 -5.59 -0.46
CA GLY A 104 -3.99 -4.83 0.73
C GLY A 104 -2.48 -4.80 0.86
N PHE A 105 -1.99 -5.38 1.95
CA PHE A 105 -0.57 -5.59 2.20
C PHE A 105 -0.38 -7.02 2.72
N GLU A 106 0.78 -7.58 2.43
CA GLU A 106 1.24 -8.84 3.00
C GLU A 106 2.57 -8.66 3.70
N LEU A 107 2.80 -9.50 4.70
CA LEU A 107 4.06 -9.64 5.40
C LEU A 107 4.75 -10.89 4.90
N ARG A 108 6.04 -10.78 4.62
CA ARG A 108 6.91 -11.90 4.25
C ARG A 108 8.02 -12.01 5.27
N VAL A 109 8.23 -13.22 5.78
CA VAL A 109 9.34 -13.55 6.66
C VAL A 109 10.26 -14.52 5.92
N ASP A 110 11.53 -14.13 5.78
CA ASP A 110 12.59 -14.94 5.23
C ASP A 110 13.67 -15.22 6.29
N GLY A 111 14.21 -16.43 6.30
CA GLY A 111 15.21 -16.85 7.27
C GLY A 111 15.65 -18.31 7.13
N PRO A 112 16.33 -18.87 8.14
CA PRO A 112 16.94 -20.21 8.07
C PRO A 112 15.93 -21.34 7.81
N ASP A 113 14.70 -21.20 8.32
CA ASP A 113 13.63 -22.20 8.19
C ASP A 113 12.80 -22.01 6.91
N GLY A 114 13.32 -21.25 5.95
CA GLY A 114 12.68 -20.90 4.70
C GLY A 114 11.74 -19.70 4.82
N ASN A 115 10.87 -19.58 3.81
CA ASN A 115 10.02 -18.40 3.64
C ASN A 115 8.59 -18.68 4.12
N ALA A 116 7.91 -17.65 4.62
CA ALA A 116 6.48 -17.66 4.88
C ALA A 116 5.89 -16.28 4.62
N SER A 117 4.59 -16.24 4.32
CA SER A 117 3.86 -15.00 4.13
C SER A 117 2.45 -15.09 4.70
N ALA A 118 1.92 -13.96 5.14
CA ALA A 118 0.53 -13.80 5.52
C ALA A 118 0.05 -12.38 5.20
N PRO A 119 -1.27 -12.14 5.12
CA PRO A 119 -1.80 -10.79 5.07
C PRO A 119 -1.30 -9.95 6.25
N LEU A 120 -1.13 -8.64 6.04
CA LEU A 120 -0.92 -7.71 7.15
C LEU A 120 -2.15 -7.80 8.09
N PRO A 121 -1.95 -8.03 9.40
CA PRO A 121 -3.06 -8.17 10.34
C PRO A 121 -3.88 -6.87 10.44
N ALA A 122 -5.11 -6.99 10.94
CA ALA A 122 -5.91 -5.81 11.24
C ALA A 122 -5.25 -4.98 12.36
N ALA A 123 -5.77 -3.77 12.58
CA ALA A 123 -5.25 -2.93 13.66
C ALA A 123 -5.50 -3.63 15.01
N ASN A 124 -4.46 -3.69 15.84
CA ASN A 124 -4.44 -4.34 17.15
C ASN A 124 -4.59 -5.87 17.11
N GLU A 125 -4.22 -6.47 15.98
CA GLU A 125 -4.13 -7.92 15.80
C GLU A 125 -2.68 -8.35 15.49
N SER A 126 -2.43 -9.66 15.59
CA SER A 126 -1.14 -10.25 15.26
C SER A 126 -1.27 -11.47 14.35
N VAL A 127 -0.15 -11.84 13.72
CA VAL A 127 0.00 -13.08 12.96
C VAL A 127 1.38 -13.67 13.20
N THR A 128 1.46 -14.98 13.36
CA THR A 128 2.74 -15.67 13.60
C THR A 128 3.26 -16.32 12.32
N LEU A 129 4.49 -15.98 11.94
CA LEU A 129 5.19 -16.56 10.79
C LEU A 129 6.56 -17.07 11.23
N ARG A 130 6.81 -18.37 11.04
CA ARG A 130 8.12 -19.01 11.32
C ARG A 130 8.66 -18.67 12.71
N GLY A 131 7.79 -18.65 13.72
CA GLY A 131 8.15 -18.37 15.12
C GLY A 131 8.39 -16.89 15.46
N VAL A 132 8.08 -15.97 14.54
CA VAL A 132 8.04 -14.52 14.79
C VAL A 132 6.58 -14.08 14.83
N GLU A 133 6.18 -13.44 15.92
CA GLU A 133 4.87 -12.82 16.02
C GLU A 133 4.93 -11.41 15.44
N LEU A 134 4.09 -11.11 14.47
CA LEU A 134 4.00 -9.81 13.81
C LEU A 134 2.76 -9.10 14.35
N VAL A 135 2.99 -8.16 15.26
CA VAL A 135 1.93 -7.44 15.99
C VAL A 135 1.74 -6.07 15.36
N ARG A 136 0.51 -5.75 14.96
CA ARG A 136 0.16 -4.41 14.50
C ARG A 136 -0.54 -3.65 15.60
N GLU A 137 0.11 -2.63 16.14
CA GLU A 137 -0.49 -1.71 17.09
C GLU A 137 -0.89 -0.42 16.37
N SER A 138 -2.18 -0.28 16.09
CA SER A 138 -2.73 0.81 15.28
C SER A 138 -2.04 0.96 13.91
N ASP A 139 -1.09 1.90 13.81
CA ASP A 139 -0.35 2.25 12.59
C ASP A 139 1.14 1.86 12.66
N VAL A 140 1.54 1.06 13.65
CA VAL A 140 2.91 0.57 13.81
C VAL A 140 2.91 -0.95 13.78
N LEU A 141 3.87 -1.52 13.06
CA LEU A 141 4.09 -2.95 12.98
C LEU A 141 5.37 -3.31 13.75
N PHE A 142 5.25 -4.27 14.64
CA PHE A 142 6.35 -4.84 15.41
C PHE A 142 6.54 -6.31 15.05
N ALA A 143 7.77 -6.79 15.19
CA ALA A 143 8.10 -8.20 15.23
C ALA A 143 8.57 -8.55 16.64
N GLU A 144 8.01 -9.62 17.18
CA GLU A 144 8.24 -10.09 18.53
C GLU A 144 8.69 -11.55 18.52
N ARG A 145 9.68 -11.84 19.36
CA ARG A 145 10.09 -13.21 19.65
C ARG A 145 10.79 -13.28 21.00
N GLY A 146 10.21 -14.07 21.90
CA GLY A 146 10.65 -14.08 23.30
C GLY A 146 10.56 -12.67 23.89
N GLU A 147 11.63 -12.20 24.51
CA GLU A 147 11.70 -10.84 25.09
C GLU A 147 12.15 -9.78 24.07
N THR A 148 12.46 -10.18 22.82
CA THR A 148 12.91 -9.25 21.78
C THR A 148 11.71 -8.69 21.03
N ARG A 149 11.64 -7.35 20.96
CA ARG A 149 10.64 -6.62 20.20
C ARG A 149 11.32 -5.57 19.33
N VAL A 150 10.99 -5.58 18.04
CA VAL A 150 11.61 -4.69 17.04
C VAL A 150 10.53 -4.04 16.19
N ARG A 151 10.64 -2.73 15.97
CA ARG A 151 9.77 -2.01 15.04
C ARG A 151 10.14 -2.38 13.61
N ILE A 152 9.16 -2.85 12.85
CA ILE A 152 9.35 -3.30 11.46
C ILE A 152 8.89 -2.25 10.46
N ALA A 153 7.73 -1.64 10.70
CA ALA A 153 7.18 -0.66 9.78
C ALA A 153 6.23 0.30 10.49
N GLN A 154 5.93 1.41 9.84
CA GLN A 154 4.89 2.34 10.25
C GLN A 154 4.05 2.74 9.03
N ARG A 155 2.76 2.91 9.22
CA ARG A 155 1.88 3.41 8.17
C ARG A 155 2.32 4.80 7.69
N GLU A 156 2.29 5.02 6.38
CA GLU A 156 2.51 6.34 5.81
C GLU A 156 1.49 7.34 6.37
N ARG A 157 1.98 8.53 6.73
CA ARG A 157 1.16 9.68 7.13
C ARG A 157 1.22 10.71 6.00
N TYR A 158 0.12 11.43 5.82
CA TYR A 158 -0.04 12.42 4.76
C TYR A 158 -0.60 13.71 5.37
N GLU A 159 -0.08 14.86 4.96
CA GLU A 159 -0.47 16.17 5.49
C GLU A 159 -1.95 16.50 5.23
N GLY A 160 -2.53 15.94 4.16
CA GLY A 160 -3.93 16.14 3.80
C GLY A 160 -4.95 15.33 4.60
N ARG A 161 -4.50 14.47 5.51
CA ARG A 161 -5.32 13.49 6.20
C ARG A 161 -5.11 13.65 7.71
N GLN A 162 -5.77 14.66 8.28
CA GLN A 162 -6.02 14.75 9.73
C GLN A 162 -7.31 14.00 10.07
#